data_AF-A0A1V5Z3X1-F1
#
_entry.id   AF-A0A1V5Z3X1-F1
#
_cell.length_a   1.000
_cell.length_b   1.000
_cell.length_c   1.000
_cell.angle_alpha   90.00
_cell.angle_beta   90.00
_cell.angle_gamma   90.00
#
_symmetry.space_group_name_H-M   'P 1'
#
loop_
_entity.id
_entity.type
_entity.pdbx_description
1 polymer ?
#
loop_
_entity_poly.entity_id
_entity_poly.type
_entity_poly.pdbx_seq_one_letter_code
_entity_poly.pdbx_strand_id
1 'polypeptide(L)'
;MRVNGVPREVISGDIVYITSGERITLTQGLYHEFWAVGEYCVVGEVSTANDDKTDNYFAADDVSRFPPIEEDVPPLARLVWETEG
;
A
#
# COMPACT_ATOMS: atom_id res chain seq x y z
N MET A 1 -10.86 1.83 -14.15
CA MET A 1 -10.73 1.38 -12.75
C MET A 1 -12.08 0.89 -12.22
N ARG A 2 -12.16 0.19 -11.08
CA ARG A 2 -13.45 -0.16 -10.45
C ARG A 2 -13.55 0.42 -9.04
N VAL A 3 -14.65 1.09 -8.74
CA VAL A 3 -14.99 1.60 -7.39
C VAL A 3 -16.28 0.94 -6.97
N ASN A 4 -16.29 0.28 -5.81
CA ASN A 4 -17.41 -0.53 -5.33
C ASN A 4 -17.90 -1.58 -6.34
N GLY A 5 -16.99 -2.09 -7.19
CA GLY A 5 -17.27 -3.04 -8.28
C GLY A 5 -17.76 -2.41 -9.58
N VAL A 6 -18.14 -1.13 -9.57
CA VAL A 6 -18.64 -0.39 -10.75
C VAL A 6 -17.48 0.19 -11.55
N PRO A 7 -17.46 0.02 -12.89
CA PRO A 7 -16.46 0.67 -13.74
C PRO A 7 -16.49 2.21 -13.60
N ARG A 8 -15.31 2.80 -13.46
CA ARG A 8 -15.09 4.25 -13.46
C ARG A 8 -13.96 4.57 -14.43
N GLU A 9 -14.23 5.52 -15.32
CA GLU A 9 -13.21 6.13 -16.18
C GLU A 9 -12.32 7.05 -15.34
N VAL A 10 -11.02 6.92 -15.54
CA VAL A 10 -9.97 7.75 -14.96
C VAL A 10 -8.88 7.94 -16.00
N ILE A 11 -8.19 9.06 -15.94
CA ILE A 11 -6.99 9.33 -16.71
C ILE A 11 -5.74 9.22 -15.84
N SER A 12 -4.58 9.21 -16.46
CA SER A 12 -3.30 9.17 -15.74
C SER A 12 -3.18 10.35 -14.78
N GLY A 13 -2.82 10.08 -13.53
CA GLY A 13 -2.66 11.11 -12.49
C GLY A 13 -3.96 11.54 -11.80
N ASP A 14 -5.11 10.94 -12.11
CA ASP A 14 -6.36 11.26 -11.41
C ASP A 14 -6.29 10.89 -9.91
N ILE A 15 -6.75 11.81 -9.07
CA ILE A 15 -7.01 11.54 -7.66
C ILE A 15 -8.41 10.96 -7.52
N VAL A 16 -8.50 9.75 -6.96
CA VAL A 16 -9.78 9.11 -6.64
C VAL A 16 -10.01 9.09 -5.14
N TYR A 17 -10.92 9.95 -4.69
CA TYR A 17 -11.39 9.97 -3.31
C TYR A 17 -12.21 8.72 -3.00
N ILE A 18 -11.84 8.04 -1.91
CA ILE A 18 -12.54 6.88 -1.35
C ILE A 18 -13.00 7.27 0.04
N THR A 19 -14.31 7.18 0.29
CA THR A 19 -14.91 7.48 1.59
C THR A 19 -15.08 6.21 2.43
N SER A 20 -15.39 6.38 3.72
CA SER A 20 -15.59 5.24 4.63
C SER A 20 -16.64 4.26 4.08
N GLY A 21 -16.26 2.99 3.97
CA GLY A 21 -17.12 1.91 3.44
C GLY A 21 -16.99 1.68 1.93
N GLU A 22 -16.26 2.53 1.21
CA GLU A 22 -15.96 2.33 -0.19
C GLU A 22 -14.70 1.49 -0.39
N ARG A 23 -14.58 0.87 -1.58
CA ARG A 23 -13.39 0.14 -2.00
C ARG A 23 -13.03 0.44 -3.44
N ILE A 24 -11.74 0.35 -3.72
CA ILE A 24 -11.17 0.48 -5.05
C ILE A 24 -10.46 -0.82 -5.42
N THR A 25 -10.57 -1.24 -6.68
CA THR A 25 -9.80 -2.40 -7.18
C THR A 25 -8.64 -1.90 -8.02
N LEU A 26 -7.44 -2.15 -7.52
CA LEU A 26 -6.17 -1.91 -8.20
C LEU A 26 -5.73 -3.21 -8.87
N THR A 27 -5.50 -3.18 -10.18
CA THR A 27 -5.05 -4.36 -10.95
C THR A 27 -3.54 -4.30 -11.15
N GLN A 28 -2.90 -5.46 -11.28
CA GLN A 28 -1.45 -5.57 -11.51
C GLN A 28 -1.00 -4.66 -12.66
N GLY A 29 0.12 -3.95 -12.45
CA GLY A 29 0.72 -2.99 -13.39
C GLY A 29 0.16 -1.57 -13.32
N LEU A 30 -0.89 -1.32 -12.52
CA LEU A 30 -1.38 0.03 -12.27
C LEU A 30 -0.56 0.69 -11.15
N TYR A 31 0.22 1.72 -11.48
CA TYR A 31 0.86 2.56 -10.46
C TYR A 31 -0.20 3.26 -9.62
N HIS A 32 0.06 3.33 -8.32
CA HIS A 32 -0.84 3.95 -7.37
C HIS A 32 -0.06 4.44 -6.15
N GLU A 33 -0.54 5.54 -5.59
CA GLU A 33 -0.14 6.08 -4.30
C GLU A 33 -1.42 6.50 -3.56
N PHE A 34 -1.39 6.47 -2.23
CA PHE A 34 -2.53 6.85 -1.42
C PHE A 34 -2.09 7.50 -0.12
N TRP A 35 -2.94 8.37 0.40
CA TRP A 35 -2.73 9.07 1.65
C TRP A 35 -4.08 9.36 2.31
N ALA A 36 -4.06 9.56 3.64
CA ALA A 36 -5.22 10.09 4.33
C ALA A 36 -5.37 11.58 4.00
N VAL A 37 -6.56 11.98 3.53
CA VAL A 37 -6.88 13.42 3.34
C VAL A 37 -7.07 14.12 4.69
N GLY A 38 -7.56 13.38 5.69
CA GLY A 38 -7.64 13.83 7.09
C GLY A 38 -6.47 13.33 7.93
N GLU A 39 -6.56 13.55 9.24
CA GLU A 39 -5.52 13.16 10.21
C GLU A 39 -5.30 11.64 10.28
N TYR A 40 -6.38 10.85 10.15
CA TYR A 40 -6.33 9.41 10.32
C TYR A 40 -7.22 8.68 9.32
N CYS A 41 -6.77 7.50 8.90
CA CYS A 41 -7.52 6.58 8.05
C CYS A 41 -7.18 5.14 8.44
N VAL A 42 -8.18 4.26 8.45
CA VAL A 42 -7.98 2.82 8.53
C VAL A 42 -8.17 2.24 7.14
N VAL A 43 -7.14 1.55 6.64
CA VAL A 43 -7.18 0.90 5.33
C VAL A 43 -7.19 -0.60 5.53
N GLY A 44 -8.11 -1.28 4.85
CA GLY A 44 -8.12 -2.73 4.73
C GLY A 44 -7.74 -3.13 3.31
N GLU A 45 -6.83 -4.10 3.19
CA GLU A 45 -6.48 -4.72 1.92
C GLU A 45 -7.07 -6.14 1.86
N VAL A 46 -7.68 -6.47 0.71
CA VAL A 46 -8.04 -7.84 0.36
C VAL A 46 -7.51 -8.08 -1.03
N SER A 47 -6.51 -8.95 -1.14
CA SER A 47 -5.77 -9.23 -2.36
C SER A 47 -5.62 -10.74 -2.59
N THR A 48 -4.91 -11.12 -3.65
CA THR A 48 -4.38 -12.47 -3.79
C THR A 48 -3.25 -12.69 -2.77
N ALA A 49 -2.39 -13.70 -2.96
CA ALA A 49 -1.19 -13.79 -2.15
C ALA A 49 -0.36 -12.50 -2.27
N ASN A 50 0.09 -11.97 -1.13
CA ASN A 50 1.04 -10.86 -1.03
C ASN A 50 2.45 -11.43 -0.88
N ASP A 51 3.41 -10.90 -1.64
CA ASP A 51 4.84 -11.16 -1.52
C ASP A 51 5.63 -9.84 -1.56
N ASP A 52 5.64 -9.15 -0.43
CA ASP A 52 6.29 -7.85 -0.30
C ASP A 52 7.77 -7.81 -0.73
N LYS A 53 8.45 -8.96 -0.78
CA LYS A 53 9.87 -9.06 -1.16
C LYS A 53 10.10 -8.89 -2.65
N THR A 54 9.14 -9.31 -3.49
CA THR A 54 9.38 -9.41 -4.94
C THR A 54 8.25 -8.86 -5.81
N ASP A 55 7.06 -8.63 -5.27
CA ASP A 55 5.89 -8.19 -6.04
C ASP A 55 5.70 -6.66 -6.10
N ASN A 56 6.54 -5.90 -5.39
CA ASN A 56 6.51 -4.44 -5.37
C ASN A 56 7.53 -3.83 -6.34
N TYR A 57 7.08 -2.90 -7.17
CA TYR A 57 7.93 -2.02 -7.97
C TYR A 57 7.63 -0.56 -7.63
N PHE A 58 8.62 0.15 -7.11
CA PHE A 58 8.51 1.59 -6.80
C PHE A 58 9.13 2.40 -7.94
N ALA A 59 8.41 3.44 -8.39
CA ALA A 59 8.87 4.30 -9.48
C ALA A 59 10.06 5.20 -9.08
N ALA A 60 10.21 5.48 -7.78
CA ALA A 60 11.28 6.29 -7.25
C ALA A 60 12.41 5.37 -6.72
N ASP A 61 13.63 5.65 -7.15
CA ASP A 61 14.81 4.81 -6.85
C ASP A 61 15.24 4.87 -5.38
N ASP A 62 14.74 5.84 -4.60
CA ASP A 62 15.07 6.07 -3.19
C ASP A 62 14.06 5.44 -2.21
N VAL A 63 13.05 4.74 -2.71
CA VAL A 63 12.04 4.07 -1.89
C VAL A 63 12.41 2.60 -1.67
N SER A 64 12.59 2.23 -0.40
CA SER A 64 12.74 0.82 0.01
C SER A 64 11.44 0.31 0.64
N ARG A 65 11.05 -0.93 0.29
CA ARG A 65 9.94 -1.63 0.97
C ARG A 65 10.23 -1.86 2.45
N PHE A 66 11.49 -2.12 2.78
CA PHE A 66 11.97 -2.44 4.12
C PHE A 66 13.08 -1.45 4.48
N PRO A 67 12.79 -0.40 5.27
CA PRO A 67 13.82 0.53 5.71
C PRO A 67 14.75 -0.14 6.76
N PRO A 68 16.01 0.32 6.87
CA PRO A 68 16.88 -0.09 7.97
C PRO A 68 16.33 0.38 9.32
N ILE A 69 16.60 -0.38 10.37
CA ILE A 69 16.19 -0.09 11.76
C ILE A 69 17.45 0.14 12.59
N GLU A 70 17.43 1.19 13.40
CA GLU A 70 18.43 1.43 14.45
C GLU A 70 17.92 0.78 15.75
N GLU A 71 18.63 -0.22 16.25
CA GLU A 71 18.28 -0.96 17.46
C GLU A 71 18.76 -0.21 18.73
N ASP A 72 18.26 1.00 18.93
CA ASP A 72 18.64 1.89 20.05
C ASP A 72 17.94 1.54 21.37
N VAL A 73 16.81 0.82 21.28
CA VAL A 73 16.01 0.34 22.42
C VAL A 73 15.51 -1.10 22.20
N PRO A 74 15.20 -1.87 23.26
CA PRO A 74 14.60 -3.19 23.11
C PRO A 74 13.24 -3.15 22.38
N PRO A 75 12.97 -4.06 21.42
CA PRO A 75 11.73 -4.05 20.66
C PRO A 75 10.53 -4.49 21.51
N LEU A 76 9.37 -3.85 21.29
CA LEU A 76 8.10 -4.24 21.92
C LEU A 76 7.46 -5.45 21.25
N ALA A 77 7.73 -5.65 19.96
CA ALA A 77 7.25 -6.74 19.13
C ALA A 77 8.21 -6.96 17.97
N ARG A 78 8.18 -8.17 17.41
CA ARG A 78 8.96 -8.54 16.22
C ARG A 78 8.23 -8.12 14.95
N LEU A 79 8.96 -7.63 13.95
CA LEU A 79 8.37 -7.25 12.67
C LEU A 79 8.23 -8.46 11.74
N VAL A 80 7.20 -8.46 10.90
CA VAL A 80 6.81 -9.64 10.09
C VAL A 80 7.85 -10.05 9.04
N TRP A 81 8.73 -9.13 8.63
CA TRP A 81 9.78 -9.41 7.65
C TRP A 81 11.13 -9.81 8.26
N GLU A 82 11.28 -9.72 9.59
CA GLU A 82 12.49 -10.15 10.28
C GLU A 82 12.53 -11.68 10.28
N THR A 83 13.33 -12.28 9.39
CA THR A 83 13.64 -13.71 9.45
C THR A 83 14.68 -13.99 10.53
N GLU A 84 14.62 -15.18 11.16
CA GLU A 84 15.72 -15.62 12.04
C GLU A 84 17.01 -15.75 11.21
N GLY A 85 18.13 -15.37 11.82
CA GLY A 85 19.46 -15.74 11.34
C GLY A 85 19.75 -17.20 11.61
#